data_AF-A0A2P9BB48-F1
#
_entry.id   AF-A0A2P9BB48-F1
#
_cell.length_a   1.000
_cell.length_b   1.000
_cell.length_c   1.000
_cell.angle_alpha   90.00
_cell.angle_beta   90.00
_cell.angle_gamma   90.00
#
_symmetry.space_group_name_H-M   'P 1'
#
loop_
_entity.id
_entity.type
_entity.pdbx_description
1 polymer ?
#
loop_
_entity_poly.entity_id
_entity_poly.type
_entity_poly.pdbx_seq_one_letter_code
_entity_poly.pdbx_strand_id
1 'polypeptide(L)'
;MNCFVLFVIVVALVTILDQCKQIPKFYARKFAHMLCGLLILMFDVSINGYRRGLPHNIRNIIQTDYRVYFIYLIAITSILRCFFYPFRFGVYKDKGIIVYNVIVSIFFFFKLPLYVLTPIFFADPMAAIVGRQFPNYAIYKKKTLHGTLTCFFVSLVTLFYVGNYWHILILSLSLSFLELFGGSFDNLLMCFPIFIYMTFFKV
;
A
#
# COMPACT_ATOMS: atom_id res chain seq x y z
N MET A 1 -15.21 10.92 8.36
CA MET A 1 -15.71 9.56 8.64
C MET A 1 -15.10 9.09 9.96
N ASN A 2 -15.85 8.40 10.83
CA ASN A 2 -15.34 8.00 12.15
C ASN A 2 -14.29 6.87 12.00
N CYS A 3 -13.15 7.00 12.68
CA CYS A 3 -12.07 5.98 12.67
C CYS A 3 -12.56 4.59 13.11
N PHE A 4 -13.52 4.53 14.05
CA PHE A 4 -14.12 3.26 14.45
C PHE A 4 -14.89 2.59 13.30
N VAL A 5 -15.65 3.38 12.53
CA VAL A 5 -16.39 2.86 11.36
C VAL A 5 -15.42 2.35 10.30
N LEU A 6 -14.35 3.09 10.02
CA LEU A 6 -13.28 2.65 9.12
C LEU A 6 -12.65 1.32 9.59
N PHE A 7 -12.44 1.16 10.90
CA PHE A 7 -11.88 -0.07 11.47
C PHE A 7 -12.81 -1.26 11.24
N VAL A 8 -14.09 -1.09 11.55
CA VAL A 8 -15.12 -2.11 11.31
C VAL A 8 -15.18 -2.47 9.83
N ILE A 9 -15.09 -1.49 8.92
CA ILE A 9 -15.06 -1.73 7.48
C ILE A 9 -13.83 -2.56 7.08
N VAL A 10 -12.63 -2.24 7.58
CA VAL A 10 -11.41 -3.03 7.29
C VAL A 10 -11.58 -4.47 7.73
N VAL A 11 -12.04 -4.69 8.97
CA VAL A 11 -12.24 -6.04 9.51
C VAL A 11 -13.27 -6.80 8.68
N ALA A 12 -14.44 -6.20 8.42
CA ALA A 12 -15.49 -6.82 7.62
C ALA A 12 -14.99 -7.17 6.21
N LEU A 13 -14.29 -6.25 5.55
CA LEU A 13 -13.75 -6.45 4.20
C LEU A 13 -12.75 -7.60 4.15
N VAL A 14 -11.79 -7.63 5.08
CA VAL A 14 -10.79 -8.70 5.14
C VAL A 14 -11.46 -10.04 5.44
N THR A 15 -12.43 -10.08 6.35
CA THR A 15 -13.19 -11.30 6.66
C THR A 15 -14.01 -11.79 5.47
N ILE A 16 -14.67 -10.89 4.74
CA ILE A 16 -15.43 -11.24 3.53
C ILE A 16 -14.48 -11.83 2.47
N LEU A 17 -13.34 -11.21 2.21
CA LEU A 17 -12.36 -11.72 1.25
C LEU A 17 -11.74 -13.06 1.68
N ASP A 18 -11.58 -13.27 2.99
CA ASP A 18 -11.08 -14.52 3.56
C ASP A 18 -12.10 -15.66 3.42
N GLN A 19 -13.39 -15.40 3.67
CA GLN A 19 -14.46 -16.41 3.69
C GLN A 19 -15.14 -16.64 2.33
N CYS A 20 -15.20 -15.64 1.46
CA CYS A 20 -15.94 -15.72 0.20
C CYS A 20 -15.24 -16.61 -0.83
N LYS A 21 -15.56 -17.91 -0.87
CA LYS A 21 -14.92 -18.92 -1.73
C LYS A 21 -15.10 -18.67 -3.23
N GLN A 22 -16.11 -17.88 -3.63
CA GLN A 22 -16.39 -17.55 -5.02
C GLN A 22 -15.26 -16.73 -5.66
N ILE A 23 -14.56 -15.90 -4.89
CA ILE A 23 -13.45 -15.09 -5.40
C ILE A 23 -12.16 -15.92 -5.43
N PRO A 24 -11.48 -16.05 -6.59
CA PRO A 24 -10.23 -16.79 -6.65
C PRO A 24 -9.18 -16.19 -5.71
N LYS A 25 -8.38 -17.03 -5.05
CA LYS A 25 -7.40 -16.63 -4.02
C LYS A 25 -6.49 -15.48 -4.47
N PHE A 26 -6.08 -15.49 -5.74
CA PHE A 26 -5.23 -14.45 -6.31
C PHE A 26 -5.89 -13.07 -6.32
N TYR A 27 -7.13 -12.98 -6.81
CA TYR A 27 -7.85 -11.71 -6.85
C TYR A 27 -8.20 -11.25 -5.44
N ALA A 28 -8.64 -12.15 -4.56
CA ALA A 28 -8.91 -11.83 -3.16
C ALA A 28 -7.69 -11.18 -2.48
N ARG A 29 -6.48 -11.70 -2.71
CA ARG A 29 -5.23 -11.12 -2.20
C ARG A 29 -4.98 -9.70 -2.74
N LYS A 30 -5.08 -9.50 -4.06
CA LYS A 30 -4.78 -8.20 -4.67
C LYS A 30 -5.85 -7.15 -4.36
N PHE A 31 -7.12 -7.55 -4.26
CA PHE A 31 -8.20 -6.69 -3.75
C PHE A 31 -8.00 -6.33 -2.28
N ALA A 32 -7.63 -7.30 -1.42
CA ALA A 32 -7.33 -7.02 -0.02
C ALA A 32 -6.19 -5.98 0.09
N HIS A 33 -5.11 -6.13 -0.69
CA HIS A 33 -4.02 -5.16 -0.73
C HIS A 33 -4.54 -3.75 -1.09
N MET A 34 -5.22 -3.59 -2.23
CA MET A 34 -5.69 -2.28 -2.70
C MET A 34 -6.69 -1.63 -1.76
N LEU A 35 -7.70 -2.39 -1.32
CA LEU A 35 -8.80 -1.86 -0.51
C LEU A 35 -8.31 -1.52 0.90
N CYS A 36 -7.43 -2.34 1.50
CA CYS A 36 -6.79 -1.98 2.75
C CYS A 36 -5.92 -0.73 2.58
N GLY A 37 -5.15 -0.61 1.50
CA GLY A 37 -4.37 0.60 1.19
C GLY A 37 -5.23 1.85 1.11
N LEU A 38 -6.35 1.78 0.37
CA LEU A 38 -7.33 2.87 0.29
C LEU A 38 -7.89 3.24 1.68
N LEU A 39 -8.30 2.25 2.48
CA LEU A 39 -8.85 2.49 3.81
C LEU A 39 -7.80 3.08 4.76
N ILE A 40 -6.55 2.64 4.68
CA ILE A 40 -5.42 3.21 5.43
C ILE A 40 -5.19 4.68 5.05
N LEU A 41 -5.31 5.04 3.77
CA LEU A 41 -5.24 6.44 3.34
C LEU A 41 -6.41 7.27 3.88
N MET A 42 -7.63 6.72 3.88
CA MET A 42 -8.79 7.39 4.49
C MET A 42 -8.62 7.56 6.00
N PHE A 43 -8.01 6.58 6.68
CA PHE A 43 -7.60 6.69 8.08
C PHE A 43 -6.57 7.81 8.28
N ASP A 44 -5.53 7.89 7.44
CA ASP A 44 -4.52 8.95 7.49
C ASP A 44 -5.17 10.33 7.33
N VAL A 45 -6.06 10.51 6.35
CA VAL A 45 -6.79 11.77 6.16
C VAL A 45 -7.68 12.08 7.38
N SER A 46 -8.34 11.08 7.96
CA SER A 46 -9.17 11.29 9.14
C SER A 46 -8.38 11.65 10.41
N ILE A 47 -7.13 11.20 10.54
CA ILE A 47 -6.28 11.44 11.73
C ILE A 47 -5.43 12.70 11.51
N ASN A 48 -4.71 12.76 10.39
CA ASN A 48 -3.74 13.79 10.07
C ASN A 48 -4.31 14.95 9.24
N GLY A 49 -5.44 14.78 8.55
CA GLY A 49 -6.09 15.87 7.81
C GLY A 49 -6.53 17.02 8.72
N TYR A 50 -7.02 16.71 9.92
CA TYR A 50 -7.30 17.72 10.95
C TYR A 50 -6.01 18.44 11.42
N ARG A 51 -4.88 17.73 11.45
CA ARG A 51 -3.60 18.21 11.96
C ARG A 51 -2.83 19.11 11.00
N ARG A 52 -3.03 18.96 9.67
CA ARG A 52 -2.36 19.78 8.64
C ARG A 52 -2.95 21.18 8.48
N GLY A 53 -4.16 21.43 8.98
CA GLY A 53 -4.79 22.75 8.99
C GLY A 53 -4.50 23.61 10.24
N LEU A 54 -3.84 23.06 11.28
CA LEU A 54 -3.63 23.77 12.55
C LEU A 54 -2.22 24.41 12.67
N PRO A 55 -2.12 25.58 13.31
CA PRO A 55 -0.84 26.23 13.63
C PRO A 55 0.11 25.33 14.43
N HIS A 56 1.41 25.45 14.17
CA HIS A 56 2.46 24.57 14.72
C HIS A 56 2.46 24.46 16.25
N ASN A 57 2.08 25.52 16.97
CA ASN A 57 2.02 25.56 18.44
C ASN A 57 0.92 24.67 19.05
N ILE A 58 -0.19 24.42 18.35
CA ILE A 58 -1.29 23.58 18.87
C ILE A 58 -1.02 22.09 18.57
N ARG A 59 -0.20 21.81 17.54
CA ARG A 59 0.13 20.45 17.08
C ARG A 59 0.83 19.59 18.14
N ASN A 60 1.56 20.23 19.07
CA ASN A 60 2.29 19.56 20.14
C ASN A 60 1.44 19.28 21.39
N ILE A 61 0.32 20.00 21.58
CA ILE A 61 -0.54 19.88 22.76
C ILE A 61 -1.56 18.73 22.60
N ILE A 62 -1.97 18.43 21.37
CA ILE A 62 -2.86 17.30 21.06
C ILE A 62 -2.01 16.02 20.97
N GLN A 63 -1.58 15.58 22.14
CA GLN A 63 -0.74 14.43 22.38
C GLN A 63 -1.66 13.22 22.62
N THR A 64 -1.46 12.14 21.86
CA THR A 64 -2.18 10.86 21.89
C THR A 64 -3.62 10.82 21.34
N ASP A 65 -3.74 10.91 20.01
CA ASP A 65 -4.93 10.38 19.32
C ASP A 65 -4.95 8.85 19.46
N TYR A 66 -5.84 8.34 20.31
CA TYR A 66 -6.15 6.90 20.47
C TYR A 66 -6.41 6.18 19.14
N ARG A 67 -6.77 6.94 18.10
CA ARG A 67 -7.04 6.47 16.74
C ARG A 67 -5.82 5.84 16.07
N VAL A 68 -4.62 6.25 16.47
CA VAL A 68 -3.34 5.68 16.02
C VAL A 68 -3.25 4.18 16.32
N TYR A 69 -3.77 3.76 17.49
CA TYR A 69 -3.70 2.36 17.90
C TYR A 69 -4.50 1.43 16.99
N PHE A 70 -5.53 1.91 16.29
CA PHE A 70 -6.28 1.07 15.35
C PHE A 70 -5.43 0.60 14.16
N ILE A 71 -4.56 1.46 13.62
CA ILE A 71 -3.69 1.09 12.49
C ILE A 71 -2.67 0.04 12.93
N TYR A 72 -2.05 0.25 14.10
CA TYR A 72 -1.12 -0.73 14.67
C TYR A 72 -1.82 -2.05 15.00
N LEU A 73 -3.04 -2.01 15.52
CA LEU A 73 -3.83 -3.20 15.81
C LEU A 73 -4.13 -3.98 14.52
N ILE A 74 -4.55 -3.31 13.44
CA ILE A 74 -4.76 -3.95 12.13
C ILE A 74 -3.45 -4.59 11.63
N ALA A 75 -2.33 -3.86 11.71
CA ALA A 75 -1.04 -4.35 11.23
C ALA A 75 -0.57 -5.57 12.03
N ILE A 76 -0.59 -5.50 13.36
CA ILE A 76 -0.17 -6.58 14.26
C ILE A 76 -1.06 -7.80 14.08
N THR A 77 -2.39 -7.64 14.08
CA THR A 77 -3.32 -8.76 13.90
C THR A 77 -3.15 -9.42 12.52
N SER A 78 -2.93 -8.65 11.47
CA SER A 78 -2.66 -9.16 10.13
C SER A 78 -1.34 -9.95 10.07
N ILE A 79 -0.28 -9.45 10.70
CA ILE A 79 1.02 -10.14 10.79
C ILE A 79 0.87 -11.43 11.61
N LEU A 80 0.23 -11.39 12.78
CA LEU A 80 0.01 -12.56 13.62
C LEU A 80 -0.79 -13.66 12.90
N ARG A 81 -1.82 -13.29 12.13
CA ARG A 81 -2.56 -14.27 11.30
C ARG A 81 -1.65 -14.96 10.30
N CYS A 82 -0.64 -14.31 9.72
CA CYS A 82 0.32 -14.99 8.83
C CYS A 82 1.13 -16.12 9.50
N PHE A 83 1.21 -16.15 10.83
CA PHE A 83 1.89 -17.20 11.59
C PHE A 83 0.93 -18.24 12.18
N PHE A 84 -0.17 -17.83 12.81
CA PHE A 84 -1.05 -18.77 13.52
C PHE A 84 -2.17 -19.34 12.65
N TYR A 85 -2.84 -18.49 11.89
CA TYR A 85 -3.98 -18.87 11.05
C TYR A 85 -3.95 -18.04 9.75
N PRO A 86 -3.22 -18.52 8.73
CA PRO A 86 -3.01 -17.74 7.52
C PRO A 86 -4.34 -17.49 6.81
N PHE A 87 -4.47 -16.31 6.23
CA PHE A 87 -5.59 -15.98 5.36
C PHE A 87 -5.71 -17.01 4.24
N ARG A 88 -6.92 -17.30 3.77
CA ARG A 88 -7.18 -18.20 2.63
C ARG A 88 -6.35 -17.86 1.39
N PHE A 89 -6.11 -16.57 1.20
CA PHE A 89 -5.36 -15.99 0.08
C PHE A 89 -3.88 -15.74 0.38
N GLY A 90 -3.45 -15.97 1.63
CA GLY A 90 -2.07 -15.90 2.07
C GLY A 90 -1.43 -17.29 2.23
N VAL A 91 -0.13 -17.31 2.48
CA VAL A 91 0.64 -18.52 2.81
C VAL A 91 1.23 -18.36 4.22
N TYR A 92 1.60 -19.46 4.88
CA TYR A 92 2.36 -19.38 6.13
C TYR A 92 3.62 -18.55 5.93
N LYS A 93 3.86 -17.58 6.84
CA LYS A 93 4.95 -16.58 6.74
C LYS A 93 4.92 -15.80 5.42
N ASP A 94 3.74 -15.35 4.99
CA ASP A 94 3.59 -14.56 3.76
C ASP A 94 4.40 -13.26 3.82
N LYS A 95 5.56 -13.27 3.16
CA LYS A 95 6.49 -12.13 3.14
C LYS A 95 5.83 -10.87 2.62
N GLY A 96 4.93 -10.96 1.63
CA GLY A 96 4.28 -9.79 1.04
C GLY A 96 3.36 -9.09 2.02
N ILE A 97 2.53 -9.85 2.76
CA ILE A 97 1.61 -9.29 3.76
C ILE A 97 2.39 -8.72 4.95
N ILE A 98 3.44 -9.42 5.39
CA ILE A 98 4.28 -8.97 6.51
C ILE A 98 5.00 -7.67 6.14
N VAL A 99 5.71 -7.65 5.00
CA VAL A 99 6.46 -6.48 4.53
C VAL A 99 5.53 -5.29 4.32
N TYR A 100 4.37 -5.48 3.72
CA TYR A 100 3.36 -4.44 3.55
C TYR A 100 2.97 -3.77 4.88
N ASN A 101 2.56 -4.58 5.86
CA ASN A 101 2.11 -4.06 7.16
C ASN A 101 3.26 -3.41 7.96
N VAL A 102 4.48 -3.92 7.83
CA VAL A 102 5.68 -3.32 8.43
C VAL A 102 5.97 -1.96 7.81
N ILE A 103 5.95 -1.83 6.48
CA ILE A 103 6.18 -0.55 5.78
C ILE A 103 5.15 0.49 6.23
N VAL A 104 3.85 0.15 6.20
CA VAL A 104 2.79 1.06 6.63
C VAL A 104 3.00 1.48 8.09
N SER A 105 3.34 0.55 8.98
CA SER A 105 3.59 0.83 10.39
C SER A 105 4.80 1.75 10.60
N ILE A 106 5.87 1.58 9.82
CA ILE A 106 7.08 2.43 9.84
C ILE A 106 6.74 3.86 9.38
N PHE A 107 6.06 4.01 8.25
CA PHE A 107 5.65 5.34 7.77
C PHE A 107 4.78 6.05 8.80
N PHE A 108 3.84 5.32 9.40
CA PHE A 108 2.99 5.86 10.44
C PHE A 108 3.78 6.25 11.70
N PHE A 109 4.76 5.42 12.12
CA PHE A 109 5.62 5.68 13.29
C PHE A 109 6.45 6.94 13.12
N PHE A 110 7.08 7.13 11.95
CA PHE A 110 7.83 8.32 11.62
C PHE A 110 6.95 9.52 11.25
N LYS A 111 5.62 9.39 11.32
CA LYS A 111 4.64 10.43 10.94
C LYS A 111 4.85 10.93 9.51
N LEU A 112 5.33 10.05 8.62
CA LEU A 112 5.50 10.32 7.22
C LEU A 112 4.14 10.30 6.51
N PRO A 113 3.94 11.13 5.47
CA PRO A 113 2.72 11.14 4.71
C PRO A 113 2.45 9.77 4.04
N LEU A 114 1.37 9.10 4.42
CA LEU A 114 1.02 7.79 3.86
C LEU A 114 0.55 7.86 2.40
N TYR A 115 0.08 9.01 1.94
CA TYR A 115 -0.28 9.21 0.52
C TYR A 115 0.89 9.00 -0.42
N VAL A 116 2.12 9.06 0.07
CA VAL A 116 3.32 8.79 -0.73
C VAL A 116 3.47 7.30 -1.08
N LEU A 117 2.79 6.41 -0.35
CA LEU A 117 2.73 4.98 -0.62
C LEU A 117 1.64 4.59 -1.63
N THR A 118 0.88 5.54 -2.17
CA THR A 118 -0.19 5.25 -3.14
C THR A 118 0.26 4.40 -4.34
N PRO A 119 1.47 4.56 -4.92
CA PRO A 119 1.88 3.71 -6.03
C PRO A 119 2.01 2.25 -5.61
N ILE A 120 2.42 1.97 -4.37
CA ILE A 120 2.57 0.61 -3.86
C ILE A 120 1.20 -0.03 -3.65
N PHE A 121 0.24 0.73 -3.14
CA PHE A 121 -1.10 0.24 -2.86
C PHE A 121 -1.89 -0.12 -4.11
N PHE A 122 -1.61 0.54 -5.25
CA PHE A 122 -2.40 0.38 -6.47
C PHE A 122 -1.60 -0.18 -7.65
N ALA A 123 -0.36 0.27 -7.90
CA ALA A 123 0.40 -0.11 -9.08
C ALA A 123 0.82 -1.59 -9.05
N ASP A 124 1.35 -2.12 -7.93
CA ASP A 124 1.66 -3.56 -7.79
C ASP A 124 0.43 -4.45 -8.04
N PRO A 125 -0.69 -4.28 -7.31
CA PRO A 125 -1.84 -5.16 -7.51
C PRO A 125 -2.46 -5.04 -8.89
N MET A 126 -2.50 -3.84 -9.49
CA MET A 126 -3.00 -3.65 -10.86
C MET A 126 -2.08 -4.31 -11.90
N ALA A 127 -0.76 -4.13 -11.77
CA ALA A 127 0.22 -4.78 -12.63
C ALA A 127 0.09 -6.30 -12.60
N ALA A 128 -0.10 -6.88 -11.41
CA ALA A 128 -0.30 -8.30 -11.26
C ALA A 128 -1.64 -8.80 -11.84
N ILE A 129 -2.73 -8.03 -11.68
CA ILE A 129 -4.05 -8.37 -12.24
C ILE A 129 -4.00 -8.34 -13.77
N VAL A 130 -3.51 -7.24 -14.36
CA VAL A 130 -3.42 -7.09 -15.82
C VAL A 130 -2.43 -8.10 -16.40
N GLY A 131 -1.28 -8.30 -15.76
CA GLY A 131 -0.29 -9.26 -16.23
C GLY A 131 -0.77 -10.70 -16.21
N ARG A 132 -1.71 -11.04 -15.31
CA ARG A 132 -2.37 -12.35 -15.30
C ARG A 132 -3.43 -12.49 -16.39
N GLN A 133 -4.15 -11.41 -16.69
CA GLN A 133 -5.17 -11.40 -17.75
C GLN A 133 -4.55 -11.44 -19.16
N PHE A 134 -3.40 -10.78 -19.34
CA PHE A 134 -2.65 -10.73 -20.59
C PHE A 134 -1.28 -11.39 -20.41
N PRO A 135 -1.22 -12.74 -20.43
CA PRO A 135 0.02 -13.49 -20.22
C PRO A 135 1.00 -13.38 -21.40
N ASN A 136 0.52 -12.95 -22.57
CA ASN A 136 1.33 -12.77 -23.76
C ASN A 136 2.41 -11.70 -23.50
N TYR A 137 3.63 -11.97 -23.95
CA TYR A 137 4.82 -11.14 -23.73
C TYR A 137 5.31 -11.12 -22.28
N ALA A 138 5.61 -12.30 -21.72
CA ALA A 138 6.39 -12.41 -20.50
C ALA A 138 7.82 -11.89 -20.74
N ILE A 139 8.28 -10.94 -19.92
CA ILE A 139 9.63 -10.36 -20.03
C ILE A 139 10.56 -11.03 -19.04
N TYR A 140 10.15 -11.10 -17.78
CA TYR A 140 10.99 -11.59 -16.69
C TYR A 140 10.20 -12.53 -15.78
N LYS A 141 10.60 -13.80 -15.76
CA LYS A 141 9.90 -14.88 -15.03
C LYS A 141 8.42 -14.93 -15.42
N LYS A 142 7.52 -14.54 -14.50
CA LYS A 142 6.05 -14.50 -14.71
C LYS A 142 5.51 -13.08 -14.88
N LYS A 143 6.38 -12.07 -14.95
CA LYS A 143 6.00 -10.66 -15.16
C LYS A 143 5.90 -10.39 -16.65
N THR A 144 4.84 -9.71 -17.06
CA THR A 144 4.52 -9.45 -18.48
C THR A 144 4.70 -7.98 -18.82
N LEU A 145 4.95 -7.69 -20.10
CA LEU A 145 5.02 -6.33 -20.61
C LEU A 145 3.77 -5.52 -20.26
N HIS A 146 2.60 -6.12 -20.43
CA HIS A 146 1.31 -5.50 -20.08
C HIS A 146 1.21 -5.17 -18.58
N GLY A 147 1.71 -6.06 -17.71
CA GLY A 147 1.79 -5.81 -16.27
C GLY A 147 2.70 -4.63 -15.94
N THR A 148 3.91 -4.60 -16.50
CA THR A 148 4.88 -3.53 -16.26
C THR A 148 4.41 -2.18 -16.81
N LEU A 149 3.80 -2.14 -18.00
CA LEU A 149 3.16 -0.94 -18.55
C LEU A 149 2.04 -0.45 -17.65
N THR A 150 1.21 -1.36 -17.13
CA THR A 150 0.16 -1.01 -16.16
C THR A 150 0.77 -0.42 -14.90
N CYS A 151 1.85 -1.01 -14.36
CA CYS A 151 2.57 -0.48 -13.21
C CYS A 151 3.03 0.97 -13.49
N PHE A 152 3.60 1.21 -14.67
CA PHE A 152 4.07 2.53 -15.08
C PHE A 152 2.92 3.55 -15.13
N PHE A 153 1.83 3.26 -15.86
CA PHE A 153 0.69 4.19 -15.98
C PHE A 153 -0.03 4.43 -14.66
N VAL A 154 -0.24 3.40 -13.84
CA VAL A 154 -0.86 3.56 -12.53
C VAL A 154 0.07 4.35 -11.60
N SER A 155 1.39 4.17 -11.70
CA SER A 155 2.36 4.99 -10.96
C SER A 155 2.28 6.47 -11.35
N LEU A 156 2.17 6.79 -12.65
CA LEU A 156 2.01 8.17 -13.12
C LEU A 156 0.80 8.86 -12.48
N VAL A 157 -0.33 8.15 -12.38
CA VAL A 157 -1.56 8.69 -11.80
C VAL A 157 -1.48 8.78 -10.27
N THR A 158 -0.87 7.79 -9.62
CA THR A 158 -0.81 7.71 -8.15
C THR A 158 0.24 8.64 -7.55
N LEU A 159 1.23 9.10 -8.32
CA LEU A 159 2.20 10.14 -7.96
C LEU A 159 1.63 11.57 -8.07
N PHE A 160 0.33 11.77 -7.84
CA PHE A 160 -0.36 13.06 -7.98
C PHE A 160 0.20 14.20 -7.10
N TYR A 161 0.96 13.86 -6.06
CA TYR A 161 1.57 14.82 -5.14
C TYR A 161 2.90 15.39 -5.65
N VAL A 162 3.45 14.86 -6.75
CA VAL A 162 4.71 15.33 -7.33
C VAL A 162 4.42 16.44 -8.34
N GLY A 163 4.85 17.67 -8.06
CA GLY A 163 4.56 18.81 -8.94
C GLY A 163 5.34 18.83 -10.27
N ASN A 164 6.48 18.14 -10.37
CA ASN A 164 7.32 18.13 -11.57
C ASN A 164 7.06 16.90 -12.43
N TYR A 165 6.61 17.11 -13.67
CA TYR A 165 6.33 16.04 -14.65
C TYR A 165 7.55 15.15 -14.95
N TRP A 166 8.76 15.72 -14.98
CA TRP A 166 9.98 14.93 -15.18
C TRP A 166 10.26 13.99 -14.01
N HIS A 167 10.03 14.47 -12.79
CA HIS A 167 10.18 13.63 -11.60
C HIS A 167 9.13 12.52 -11.57
N ILE A 168 7.89 12.82 -11.95
CA ILE A 168 6.81 11.82 -12.09
C ILE A 168 7.22 10.72 -13.07
N LEU A 169 7.74 11.09 -14.24
CA LEU A 169 8.19 10.14 -15.27
C LEU A 169 9.34 9.26 -14.76
N ILE A 170 10.39 9.86 -14.20
CA ILE A 170 11.56 9.13 -13.68
C ILE A 170 11.15 8.20 -12.54
N LEU A 171 10.32 8.69 -11.61
CA LEU A 171 9.82 7.87 -10.51
C LEU A 171 8.97 6.71 -11.01
N SER A 172 8.02 6.96 -11.92
CA SER A 172 7.15 5.91 -12.47
C SER A 172 7.96 4.85 -13.22
N LEU A 173 8.97 5.25 -13.98
CA LEU A 173 9.92 4.33 -14.60
C LEU A 173 10.64 3.50 -13.54
N SER A 174 11.25 4.17 -12.55
CA SER A 174 11.99 3.47 -11.48
C SER A 174 11.12 2.48 -10.71
N LEU A 175 9.87 2.85 -10.40
CA LEU A 175 8.89 1.99 -9.74
C LEU A 175 8.56 0.77 -10.59
N SER A 176 8.29 0.97 -11.88
CA SER A 176 7.99 -0.14 -12.81
C SER A 176 9.17 -1.10 -12.99
N PHE A 177 10.40 -0.60 -13.04
CA PHE A 177 11.60 -1.43 -13.10
C PHE A 177 11.82 -2.23 -11.81
N LEU A 178 11.64 -1.59 -10.66
CA LEU A 178 11.81 -2.26 -9.36
C LEU A 178 10.68 -3.26 -9.07
N GLU A 179 9.47 -3.02 -9.59
CA GLU A 179 8.37 -4.00 -9.58
C GLU A 179 8.73 -5.23 -10.43
N LEU A 180 9.29 -5.01 -11.63
CA LEU A 180 9.67 -6.06 -12.56
C LEU A 180 10.75 -6.99 -11.96
N PHE A 181 11.77 -6.41 -11.31
CA PHE A 181 12.89 -7.14 -10.75
C PHE A 181 12.72 -7.55 -9.27
N GLY A 182 11.79 -6.95 -8.53
CA GLY A 182 11.67 -7.11 -7.08
C GLY A 182 11.15 -8.47 -6.60
N GLY A 183 10.61 -9.28 -7.49
CA GLY A 183 10.23 -10.66 -7.17
C GLY A 183 9.23 -10.73 -6.03
N SER A 184 9.61 -11.33 -4.89
CA SER A 184 8.75 -11.45 -3.71
C SER A 184 8.85 -10.28 -2.72
N PHE A 185 9.78 -9.36 -2.95
CA PHE A 185 10.00 -8.15 -2.14
C PHE A 185 9.73 -6.89 -2.98
N ASP A 186 8.92 -7.01 -4.04
CA ASP A 186 8.50 -5.92 -4.93
C ASP A 186 7.98 -4.71 -4.14
N ASN A 187 7.08 -4.93 -3.19
CA ASN A 187 6.55 -3.87 -2.32
C ASN A 187 7.65 -3.09 -1.56
N LEU A 188 8.70 -3.80 -1.09
CA LEU A 188 9.83 -3.16 -0.41
C LEU A 188 10.68 -2.39 -1.41
N LEU A 189 10.98 -2.99 -2.56
CA LEU A 189 11.85 -2.34 -3.55
C LEU A 189 11.22 -1.07 -4.11
N MET A 190 9.92 -1.08 -4.38
CA MET A 190 9.19 0.10 -4.83
C MET A 190 9.21 1.25 -3.80
N CYS A 191 9.46 0.98 -2.51
CA CYS A 191 9.63 2.05 -1.53
C CYS A 191 10.92 2.85 -1.71
N PHE A 192 12.01 2.25 -2.21
CA PHE A 192 13.31 2.94 -2.31
C PHE A 192 13.27 4.24 -3.13
N PRO A 193 12.79 4.26 -4.38
CA PRO A 193 12.76 5.49 -5.17
C PRO A 193 11.89 6.55 -4.52
N ILE A 194 10.81 6.13 -3.85
CA ILE A 194 9.91 7.01 -3.10
C ILE A 194 10.64 7.64 -1.90
N PHE A 195 11.35 6.84 -1.10
CA PHE A 195 12.12 7.34 0.05
C PHE A 195 13.23 8.29 -0.38
N ILE A 196 13.97 7.96 -1.45
CA ILE A 196 15.00 8.84 -2.01
C ILE A 196 14.35 10.16 -2.40
N TYR A 197 13.23 10.11 -3.12
CA TYR A 197 12.52 11.31 -3.51
C TYR A 197 12.10 12.17 -2.33
N MET A 198 11.50 11.56 -1.29
CA MET A 198 11.11 12.28 -0.06
C MET A 198 12.27 12.90 0.69
N THR A 199 13.47 12.31 0.59
CA THR A 199 14.67 12.81 1.28
C THR A 199 15.22 14.05 0.60
N PHE A 200 15.23 14.07 -0.74
CA PHE A 200 15.81 15.17 -1.52
C PHE A 200 14.80 16.27 -1.87
N PHE A 201 13.52 15.89 -2.02
CA PHE A 201 12.44 16.79 -2.40
C PHE A 201 11.41 16.78 -1.29
N LYS A 202 11.07 17.97 -0.77
CA LYS A 202 9.99 18.10 0.20
C LYS A 202 8.67 17.72 -0.47
N VAL A 203 8.02 16.69 0.06
CA VAL A 203 6.72 16.15 -0.36
C VAL A 203 5.64 16.49 0.66
#